data_AF-A0A671PPZ5-F1
#
_entry.id   AF-A0A671PPZ5-F1
#
_cell.length_a   1.000
_cell.length_b   1.000
_cell.length_c   1.000
_cell.angle_alpha   90.00
_cell.angle_beta   90.00
_cell.angle_gamma   90.00
#
_symmetry.space_group_name_H-M   'P 1'
#
loop_
_entity.id
_entity.type
_entity.pdbx_description
1 polymer ?
#
loop_
_entity_poly.entity_id
_entity_poly.type
_entity_poly.pdbx_seq_one_letter_code
_entity_poly.pdbx_strand_id
1 'polypeptide(L)'
;NKSHSLVLQNKFLWDHKTTVRIILQPQHMEDVCGLCGNFNGNAKDDFTTQGNLPTTNIMEFVDSWKVSSNCPDAKPDFNPCFETPNRETWAKIQCSIIKDIKGPFKDCHNKVDQNPFYENCVKDSCACDTGGDCECFCTAVAAYAQACNEAGVCVNWRTPEICHSESSASFHKKKR
;
A
#
# COMPACT_ATOMS: atom_id res chain seq x y z
N ASN A 1 -40.53 -7.17 -3.49
CA ASN A 1 -39.09 -7.49 -3.68
C ASN A 1 -38.28 -6.22 -3.82
N LYS A 2 -37.78 -5.66 -2.72
CA LYS A 2 -36.75 -4.62 -2.78
C LYS A 2 -35.44 -5.30 -3.15
N SER A 3 -35.05 -5.15 -4.41
CA SER A 3 -33.67 -5.44 -4.82
C SER A 3 -32.78 -4.50 -4.01
N HIS A 4 -32.07 -5.04 -3.02
CA HIS A 4 -30.96 -4.34 -2.38
C HIS A 4 -29.85 -4.26 -3.43
N SER A 5 -29.97 -3.32 -4.36
CA SER A 5 -28.83 -2.90 -5.17
C SER A 5 -27.83 -2.31 -4.18
N LEU A 6 -26.73 -3.01 -3.93
CA LEU A 6 -25.59 -2.48 -3.21
C LEU A 6 -25.06 -1.34 -4.06
N VAL A 7 -25.52 -0.11 -3.78
CA VAL A 7 -24.92 1.09 -4.37
C VAL A 7 -23.50 1.15 -3.82
N LEU A 8 -22.53 0.78 -4.66
CA LEU A 8 -21.12 1.02 -4.35
C LEU A 8 -20.97 2.52 -4.14
N GLN A 9 -20.54 2.96 -2.96
CA GLN A 9 -20.29 4.36 -2.67
C GLN A 9 -18.83 4.70 -2.94
N ASN A 10 -18.54 5.96 -3.24
CA ASN A 10 -17.14 6.43 -3.26
C ASN A 10 -16.59 6.35 -1.83
N LYS A 11 -15.36 5.89 -1.66
CA LYS A 11 -14.74 5.73 -0.33
C LYS A 11 -13.35 6.33 -0.30
N PHE A 12 -13.07 7.00 0.80
CA PHE A 12 -11.73 7.37 1.22
C PHE A 12 -11.41 6.56 2.47
N LEU A 13 -10.40 5.71 2.40
CA LEU A 13 -9.94 4.88 3.51
C LEU A 13 -8.51 5.28 3.84
N TRP A 14 -8.23 5.46 5.12
CA TRP A 14 -6.90 5.79 5.61
C TRP A 14 -6.59 4.91 6.82
N ASP A 15 -5.38 4.37 6.87
CA ASP A 15 -4.89 3.56 7.99
C ASP A 15 -4.42 4.40 9.19
N HIS A 16 -4.64 5.73 9.15
CA HIS A 16 -4.11 6.69 10.12
C HIS A 16 -2.58 6.79 10.14
N LYS A 17 -1.91 6.24 9.12
CA LYS A 17 -0.46 6.27 8.92
C LYS A 17 -0.18 6.75 7.50
N THR A 18 0.25 5.87 6.62
CA THR A 18 0.76 6.21 5.29
C THR A 18 -0.08 5.63 4.16
N THR A 19 -1.04 4.75 4.44
CA THR A 19 -1.84 4.09 3.40
C THR A 19 -3.16 4.80 3.20
N VAL A 20 -3.34 5.41 2.02
CA VAL A 20 -4.60 5.99 1.57
C VAL A 20 -5.17 5.15 0.43
N ARG A 21 -6.48 4.89 0.45
CA ARG A 21 -7.20 4.21 -0.63
C ARG A 21 -8.41 5.01 -1.06
N ILE A 22 -8.48 5.25 -2.35
CA ILE A 22 -9.57 5.97 -3.00
C ILE A 22 -10.32 4.95 -3.86
N ILE A 23 -11.61 4.79 -3.60
CA ILE A 23 -12.49 3.92 -4.38
C ILE A 23 -13.54 4.81 -5.04
N LEU A 24 -13.58 4.81 -6.36
CA LEU A 24 -14.53 5.57 -7.16
C LEU A 24 -15.55 4.65 -7.82
N GLN A 25 -16.77 5.16 -7.96
CA GLN A 25 -17.81 4.52 -8.76
C GLN A 25 -17.52 4.66 -10.26
N PRO A 26 -17.97 3.70 -11.10
CA PRO A 26 -17.79 3.74 -12.55
C PRO A 26 -18.30 5.02 -13.23
N GLN A 27 -19.22 5.75 -12.61
CA GLN A 27 -19.73 7.02 -13.12
C GLN A 27 -18.67 8.14 -13.20
N HIS A 28 -17.50 7.95 -12.57
CA HIS A 28 -16.36 8.87 -12.63
C HIS A 28 -15.30 8.45 -13.65
N MET A 29 -15.59 7.42 -14.45
CA MET A 29 -14.70 6.96 -15.53
C MET A 29 -14.45 8.11 -16.51
N GLU A 30 -13.18 8.37 -16.82
CA GLU A 30 -12.73 9.49 -17.68
C GLU A 30 -12.98 10.91 -17.12
N ASP A 31 -13.56 11.03 -15.92
CA ASP A 31 -13.91 12.32 -15.28
C ASP A 31 -12.95 12.74 -14.15
N VAL A 32 -11.83 12.04 -14.01
CA VAL A 32 -10.80 12.33 -13.00
C VAL A 32 -9.42 12.51 -13.63
N CYS A 33 -8.52 13.16 -12.89
CA CYS A 33 -7.13 13.31 -13.26
C CYS A 33 -6.26 13.41 -12.00
N GLY A 34 -4.95 13.21 -12.16
CA GLY A 34 -3.97 13.32 -11.07
C GLY A 34 -3.01 12.15 -11.03
N LEU A 35 -2.33 11.99 -9.89
CA LEU A 35 -1.36 10.92 -9.66
C LEU A 35 -1.98 9.50 -9.71
N CYS A 36 -3.30 9.38 -9.61
CA CYS A 36 -4.04 8.12 -9.73
C CYS A 36 -4.55 7.84 -11.15
N GLY A 37 -4.11 8.61 -12.15
CA GLY A 37 -4.52 8.44 -13.55
C GLY A 37 -5.88 9.09 -13.86
N ASN A 38 -6.48 8.65 -14.98
CA ASN A 38 -7.74 9.20 -15.51
C ASN A 38 -8.94 8.24 -15.39
N PHE A 39 -8.72 7.05 -14.82
CA PHE A 39 -9.73 6.02 -14.58
C PHE A 39 -10.49 5.56 -15.84
N ASN A 40 -9.87 5.58 -17.03
CA ASN A 40 -10.47 5.13 -18.29
C ASN A 40 -10.27 3.63 -18.61
N GLY A 41 -9.54 2.90 -17.76
CA GLY A 41 -9.22 1.48 -17.96
C GLY A 41 -8.02 1.21 -18.89
N ASN A 42 -7.29 2.24 -19.33
CA ASN A 42 -6.09 2.15 -20.15
C ASN A 42 -4.84 2.66 -19.41
N ALA A 43 -4.13 1.76 -18.74
CA ALA A 43 -2.93 2.12 -17.97
C ALA A 43 -1.78 2.77 -18.78
N LYS A 44 -1.85 2.79 -20.11
CA LYS A 44 -0.80 3.39 -20.96
C LYS A 44 -0.84 4.92 -20.98
N ASP A 45 -1.97 5.52 -20.61
CA ASP A 45 -2.14 6.98 -20.61
C ASP A 45 -2.31 7.57 -19.20
N ASP A 46 -2.20 6.75 -18.16
CA ASP A 46 -2.29 7.21 -16.76
C ASP A 46 -1.20 8.24 -16.41
N PHE A 47 -0.04 8.18 -17.08
CA PHE A 47 1.00 9.20 -16.98
C PHE A 47 0.70 10.40 -17.88
N THR A 48 -0.41 11.08 -17.56
CA THR A 48 -0.79 12.35 -18.18
C THR A 48 -0.49 13.50 -17.23
N THR A 49 0.27 14.48 -17.71
CA THR A 49 0.65 15.67 -16.93
C THR A 49 -0.56 16.57 -16.63
N GLN A 50 -0.42 17.49 -15.67
CA GLN A 50 -1.47 18.48 -15.36
C GLN A 50 -1.85 19.36 -16.58
N GLY A 51 -0.95 19.49 -17.56
CA GLY A 51 -1.20 20.16 -18.84
C GLY A 51 -1.92 19.32 -19.90
N ASN A 52 -2.44 18.14 -19.54
CA ASN A 52 -3.07 17.16 -20.44
C ASN A 52 -2.13 16.59 -21.53
N LEU A 53 -0.84 16.48 -21.23
CA LEU A 53 0.14 15.85 -22.13
C LEU A 53 0.54 14.47 -21.60
N PRO A 54 0.30 13.38 -22.36
CA PRO A 54 0.83 12.05 -22.03
C PRO A 54 2.36 12.05 -22.09
N THR A 55 3.00 11.41 -21.11
CA THR A 55 4.46 11.26 -21.04
C THR A 55 4.86 9.84 -20.61
N THR A 56 6.06 9.42 -20.99
CA THR A 56 6.70 8.19 -20.49
C THR A 56 7.70 8.48 -19.38
N ASN A 57 7.98 9.77 -19.10
CA ASN A 57 8.89 10.19 -18.05
C ASN A 57 8.14 10.35 -16.73
N ILE A 58 8.38 9.42 -15.80
CA ILE A 58 7.74 9.44 -14.48
C ILE A 58 8.04 10.74 -13.71
N MET A 59 9.24 11.31 -13.86
CA MET A 59 9.63 12.54 -13.16
C MET A 59 8.83 13.74 -13.66
N GLU A 60 8.71 13.87 -14.98
CA GLU A 60 7.87 14.91 -15.61
C GLU A 60 6.40 14.77 -15.17
N PHE A 61 5.89 13.54 -15.14
CA PHE A 61 4.54 13.27 -14.67
C PHE A 61 4.34 13.71 -13.22
N VAL A 62 5.14 13.22 -12.26
CA VAL A 62 4.94 13.53 -10.83
C VAL A 62 5.18 15.01 -10.53
N ASP A 63 6.16 15.65 -11.18
CA ASP A 63 6.46 17.06 -10.96
C ASP A 63 5.38 17.98 -11.53
N SER A 64 4.71 17.58 -12.62
CA SER A 64 3.60 18.35 -13.18
C SER A 64 2.39 18.45 -12.25
N TRP A 65 2.25 17.54 -11.28
CA TRP A 65 1.12 17.49 -10.35
C TRP A 65 1.40 18.17 -9.00
N LYS A 66 2.51 18.91 -8.87
CA LYS A 66 2.81 19.69 -7.66
C LYS A 66 1.76 20.77 -7.42
N VAL A 67 1.25 20.83 -6.19
CA VAL A 67 0.27 21.85 -5.77
C VAL A 67 0.90 23.25 -5.69
N SER A 68 2.18 23.32 -5.31
CA SER A 68 2.92 24.58 -5.20
C SER A 68 4.18 24.54 -6.05
N SER A 69 4.41 25.62 -6.82
CA SER A 69 5.63 25.80 -7.61
C SER A 69 6.90 25.93 -6.77
N ASN A 70 6.78 26.18 -5.47
CA ASN A 70 7.92 26.30 -4.56
C ASN A 70 8.40 24.93 -4.05
N CYS A 71 7.64 23.86 -4.30
CA CYS A 71 8.08 22.51 -3.98
C CYS A 71 9.22 22.11 -4.93
N PRO A 72 10.33 21.55 -4.41
CA PRO A 72 11.43 21.08 -5.26
C PRO A 72 10.95 20.00 -6.23
N ASP A 73 11.70 19.81 -7.31
CA ASP A 73 11.50 18.66 -8.20
C ASP A 73 11.74 17.35 -7.44
N ALA A 74 10.96 16.33 -7.80
CA ALA A 74 11.13 15.00 -7.29
C ALA A 74 12.54 14.48 -7.61
N LYS A 75 13.03 13.57 -6.78
CA LYS A 75 14.28 12.86 -7.03
C LYS A 75 13.98 11.48 -7.63
N PRO A 76 14.86 10.94 -8.48
CA PRO A 76 14.73 9.57 -8.98
C PRO A 76 14.57 8.56 -7.83
N ASP A 77 13.85 7.46 -8.09
CA ASP A 77 13.77 6.34 -7.16
C ASP A 77 15.18 5.84 -6.82
N PHE A 78 15.41 5.56 -5.55
CA PHE A 78 16.66 5.02 -5.05
C PHE A 78 16.34 3.89 -4.06
N ASN A 79 17.24 2.91 -3.96
CA ASN A 79 17.06 1.84 -2.98
C ASN A 79 17.66 2.27 -1.62
N PRO A 80 16.84 2.46 -0.57
CA PRO A 80 17.30 2.89 0.75
C PRO A 80 18.30 1.91 1.39
N CYS A 81 18.23 0.63 1.03
CA CYS A 81 19.13 -0.38 1.57
C CYS A 81 20.60 -0.15 1.18
N PHE A 82 20.90 0.61 0.11
CA PHE A 82 22.28 0.95 -0.24
C PHE A 82 22.92 1.95 0.74
N GLU A 83 22.12 2.83 1.34
CA GLU A 83 22.59 3.78 2.36
C GLU A 83 22.61 3.15 3.75
N THR A 84 21.82 2.11 3.99
CA THR A 84 21.76 1.38 5.26
C THR A 84 22.08 -0.13 5.12
N PRO A 85 23.30 -0.53 4.72
CA PRO A 85 23.61 -1.95 4.47
C PRO A 85 23.38 -2.87 5.68
N ASN A 86 23.63 -2.35 6.89
CA ASN A 86 23.42 -3.09 8.15
C ASN A 86 21.95 -3.49 8.38
N ARG A 87 21.01 -2.82 7.70
CA ARG A 87 19.56 -3.05 7.85
C ARG A 87 18.99 -3.96 6.78
N GLU A 88 19.64 -4.05 5.62
CA GLU A 88 19.16 -4.87 4.50
C GLU A 88 18.97 -6.33 4.92
N THR A 89 19.92 -6.89 5.67
CA THR A 89 19.83 -8.27 6.17
C THR A 89 18.62 -8.45 7.09
N TRP A 90 18.42 -7.53 8.04
CA TRP A 90 17.28 -7.59 8.94
C TRP A 90 15.96 -7.44 8.18
N ALA A 91 15.86 -6.48 7.26
CA ALA A 91 14.69 -6.23 6.44
C ALA A 91 14.30 -7.46 5.61
N LYS A 92 15.26 -8.08 4.92
CA LYS A 92 15.03 -9.33 4.15
C LYS A 92 14.53 -10.47 5.03
N ILE A 93 15.09 -10.63 6.23
CA ILE A 93 14.66 -11.67 7.18
C ILE A 93 13.23 -11.41 7.64
N GLN A 94 12.91 -10.19 8.10
CA GLN A 94 11.57 -9.89 8.60
C GLN A 94 10.52 -9.99 7.48
N CYS A 95 10.78 -9.39 6.33
CA CYS A 95 9.87 -9.40 5.18
C CYS A 95 9.68 -10.80 4.55
N SER A 96 10.54 -11.78 4.88
CA SER A 96 10.42 -13.15 4.35
C SER A 96 9.08 -13.82 4.70
N ILE A 97 8.38 -13.36 5.75
CA ILE A 97 7.02 -13.81 6.09
C ILE A 97 6.05 -13.72 4.91
N ILE A 98 6.21 -12.70 4.04
CA ILE A 98 5.37 -12.50 2.84
C ILE A 98 5.57 -13.66 1.85
N LYS A 99 6.80 -14.17 1.73
CA LYS A 99 7.19 -15.20 0.76
C LYS A 99 7.21 -16.62 1.32
N ASP A 100 6.98 -16.80 2.62
CA ASP A 100 7.02 -18.12 3.25
C ASP A 100 5.87 -19.00 2.75
N ILE A 101 6.22 -19.99 1.92
CA ILE A 101 5.28 -20.96 1.31
C ILE A 101 4.58 -21.86 2.34
N LYS A 102 5.08 -21.92 3.58
CA LYS A 102 4.43 -22.62 4.70
C LYS A 102 3.86 -21.64 5.73
N GLY A 103 4.07 -20.36 5.52
CA GLY A 103 3.70 -19.28 6.42
C GLY A 103 2.23 -18.90 6.33
N PRO A 104 1.84 -17.80 7.01
CA PRO A 104 0.44 -17.39 7.11
C PRO A 104 -0.16 -17.00 5.76
N PHE A 105 0.66 -16.57 4.79
CA PHE A 105 0.20 -16.10 3.49
C PHE A 105 0.11 -17.18 2.40
N LYS A 106 0.45 -18.44 2.71
CA LYS A 106 0.54 -19.53 1.71
C LYS A 106 -0.66 -19.65 0.77
N ASP A 107 -1.88 -19.44 1.28
CA ASP A 107 -3.11 -19.60 0.49
C ASP A 107 -3.36 -18.38 -0.42
N CYS A 108 -2.80 -17.22 -0.05
CA CYS A 108 -2.88 -15.98 -0.82
C CYS A 108 -1.89 -15.93 -1.99
N HIS A 109 -0.78 -16.68 -1.94
CA HIS A 109 0.24 -16.71 -3.00
C HIS A 109 -0.33 -17.09 -4.38
N ASN A 110 -1.41 -17.87 -4.41
CA ASN A 110 -2.11 -18.27 -5.63
C ASN A 110 -3.09 -17.21 -6.17
N LYS A 111 -3.28 -16.11 -5.44
CA LYS A 111 -4.27 -15.07 -5.72
C LYS A 111 -3.65 -13.70 -5.94
N VAL A 112 -2.57 -13.40 -5.22
CA VAL A 112 -1.88 -12.11 -5.26
C VAL A 112 -0.37 -12.35 -5.34
N ASP A 113 0.27 -11.78 -6.36
CA ASP A 113 1.73 -11.85 -6.50
C ASP A 113 2.41 -11.18 -5.30
N GLN A 114 3.22 -11.96 -4.60
CA GLN A 114 3.91 -11.57 -3.39
C GLN A 114 5.18 -10.75 -3.64
N ASN A 115 5.74 -10.79 -4.85
CA ASN A 115 7.06 -10.18 -5.11
C ASN A 115 7.08 -8.66 -4.92
N PRO A 116 6.12 -7.88 -5.45
CA PRO A 116 6.12 -6.42 -5.25
C PRO A 116 5.97 -6.04 -3.77
N PHE A 117 5.15 -6.76 -3.02
CA PHE A 117 4.95 -6.51 -1.59
C PHE A 117 6.20 -6.83 -0.76
N TYR A 118 6.90 -7.91 -1.09
CA TYR A 118 8.18 -8.24 -0.46
C TYR A 118 9.24 -7.18 -0.74
N GLU A 119 9.39 -6.75 -1.99
CA GLU A 119 10.37 -5.73 -2.39
C GLU A 119 10.09 -4.39 -1.71
N ASN A 120 8.82 -3.96 -1.67
CA ASN A 120 8.41 -2.76 -0.95
C ASN A 120 8.66 -2.89 0.56
N CYS A 121 8.31 -4.03 1.17
CA CYS A 121 8.60 -4.27 2.58
C CYS A 121 10.08 -4.10 2.91
N VAL A 122 10.98 -4.64 2.06
CA VAL A 122 12.42 -4.51 2.25
C VAL A 122 12.87 -3.05 2.10
N LYS A 123 12.42 -2.36 1.05
CA LYS A 123 12.73 -0.93 0.82
C LYS A 123 12.28 -0.06 2.01
N ASP A 124 11.02 -0.19 2.43
CA ASP A 124 10.42 0.58 3.53
C ASP A 124 11.14 0.30 4.86
N SER A 125 11.46 -0.97 5.13
CA SER A 125 12.18 -1.37 6.34
C SER A 125 13.62 -0.83 6.37
N CYS A 126 14.29 -0.71 5.23
CA CYS A 126 15.60 -0.07 5.14
C CYS A 126 15.51 1.45 5.38
N ALA A 127 14.50 2.11 4.82
CA ALA A 127 14.31 3.56 4.87
C ALA A 127 13.98 4.11 6.27
N CYS A 128 13.35 3.31 7.15
CA CYS A 128 12.86 3.81 8.44
C CYS A 128 13.95 3.80 9.52
N ASP A 129 14.93 4.71 9.44
CA ASP A 129 16.18 4.74 10.21
C ASP A 129 16.12 5.52 11.54
N THR A 130 15.04 6.26 11.77
CA THR A 130 14.90 7.20 12.89
C THR A 130 14.18 6.63 14.12
N GLY A 131 13.96 5.31 14.15
CA GLY A 131 13.23 4.60 15.18
C GLY A 131 11.75 4.41 14.82
N GLY A 132 11.23 3.20 14.99
CA GLY A 132 9.92 2.80 14.45
C GLY A 132 9.99 1.66 13.44
N ASP A 133 11.10 0.93 13.35
CA ASP A 133 11.36 -0.18 12.43
C ASP A 133 10.23 -1.21 12.38
N CYS A 134 9.66 -1.51 13.55
CA CYS A 134 8.49 -2.37 13.65
C CYS A 134 7.28 -1.77 12.93
N GLU A 135 7.09 -0.46 12.95
CA GLU A 135 5.95 0.20 12.31
C GLU A 135 5.98 0.11 10.77
N CYS A 136 7.12 0.40 10.14
CA CYS A 136 7.23 0.33 8.68
C CYS A 136 7.11 -1.10 8.15
N PHE A 137 7.79 -2.05 8.79
CA PHE A 137 7.62 -3.47 8.53
C PHE A 137 6.15 -3.91 8.66
N CYS A 138 5.49 -3.56 9.77
CA CYS A 138 4.11 -3.96 10.02
C CYS A 138 3.11 -3.33 9.03
N THR A 139 3.34 -2.09 8.60
CA THR A 139 2.50 -1.44 7.58
C THR A 139 2.66 -2.14 6.23
N ALA A 140 3.89 -2.47 5.83
CA ALA A 140 4.14 -3.17 4.56
C ALA A 140 3.54 -4.59 4.54
N VAL A 141 3.67 -5.36 5.62
CA VAL A 141 3.05 -6.70 5.72
C VAL A 141 1.52 -6.59 5.79
N ALA A 142 0.98 -5.58 6.46
CA ALA A 142 -0.45 -5.32 6.50
C ALA A 142 -1.02 -5.00 5.11
N ALA A 143 -0.28 -4.31 4.26
CA ALA A 143 -0.69 -4.05 2.87
C ALA A 143 -0.87 -5.36 2.08
N TYR A 144 0.03 -6.33 2.24
CA TYR A 144 -0.14 -7.64 1.60
C TYR A 144 -1.33 -8.40 2.17
N ALA A 145 -1.50 -8.41 3.50
CA ALA A 145 -2.67 -9.02 4.13
C ALA A 145 -3.99 -8.38 3.65
N GLN A 146 -4.00 -7.08 3.42
CA GLN A 146 -5.16 -6.39 2.88
C GLN A 146 -5.45 -6.82 1.43
N ALA A 147 -4.43 -6.89 0.57
CA ALA A 147 -4.58 -7.40 -0.80
C ALA A 147 -5.11 -8.84 -0.81
N CYS A 148 -4.63 -9.69 0.11
CA CYS A 148 -5.15 -11.05 0.29
C CYS A 148 -6.63 -11.07 0.66
N ASN A 149 -7.04 -10.24 1.63
CA ASN A 149 -8.44 -10.12 2.05
C ASN A 149 -9.35 -9.69 0.89
N GLU A 150 -8.89 -8.77 0.05
CA GLU A 150 -9.63 -8.31 -1.14
C GLU A 150 -9.73 -9.37 -2.22
N ALA A 151 -8.72 -10.23 -2.32
CA ALA A 151 -8.76 -11.44 -3.15
C ALA A 151 -9.56 -12.60 -2.51
N GLY A 152 -10.21 -12.37 -1.37
CA GLY A 152 -11.08 -13.33 -0.69
C GLY A 152 -10.35 -14.29 0.26
N VAL A 153 -9.11 -14.02 0.63
CA VAL A 153 -8.30 -14.85 1.55
C VAL A 153 -8.08 -14.12 2.86
N CYS A 154 -8.74 -14.58 3.93
CA CYS A 154 -8.52 -14.07 5.28
C CYS A 154 -7.21 -14.64 5.85
N VAL A 155 -6.26 -13.77 6.16
CA VAL A 155 -4.95 -14.16 6.69
C VAL A 155 -4.76 -13.69 8.13
N ASN A 156 -4.43 -14.61 9.03
CA ASN A 156 -4.01 -14.29 10.40
C ASN A 156 -2.48 -14.40 10.52
N TRP A 157 -1.79 -13.26 10.48
CA TRP A 157 -0.32 -13.19 10.41
C TRP A 157 0.35 -12.50 11.60
N ARG A 158 -0.42 -11.81 12.46
CA ARG A 158 0.10 -11.12 13.65
C ARG A 158 0.29 -12.12 14.79
N THR A 159 1.37 -11.98 15.54
CA THR A 159 1.66 -12.77 16.75
C THR A 159 2.10 -11.84 17.89
N PRO A 160 2.26 -12.31 19.14
CA PRO A 160 2.86 -11.51 20.20
C PRO A 160 4.25 -10.98 19.86
N GLU A 161 5.01 -11.70 19.04
CA GLU A 161 6.36 -11.35 18.59
C GLU A 161 6.36 -10.53 17.30
N ILE A 162 5.32 -10.67 16.46
CA ILE A 162 5.22 -10.01 15.15
C ILE A 162 4.02 -9.07 15.13
N CYS A 163 4.32 -7.77 15.10
CA CYS A 163 3.30 -6.73 14.90
C CYS A 163 2.14 -6.81 15.88
N HIS A 164 2.46 -6.99 17.18
CA HIS A 164 1.48 -7.07 18.24
C HIS A 164 0.55 -5.85 18.22
N SER A 165 -0.75 -6.10 18.15
CA SER A 165 -1.76 -5.05 18.28
C SER A 165 -2.22 -4.98 19.74
N GLU A 166 -1.79 -3.98 20.50
CA GLU A 166 -2.39 -3.66 21.80
C GLU A 166 -3.80 -3.02 21.64
N SER A 167 -4.68 -3.63 20.85
CA SER A 167 -6.05 -3.16 20.65
C SER A 167 -7.06 -4.28 20.91
N SER A 168 -7.00 -4.87 22.10
CA SER A 168 -8.14 -5.59 22.68
C SER A 168 -8.19 -5.62 24.22
N ALA A 169 -7.36 -4.84 24.92
CA ALA A 169 -7.41 -4.73 26.38
C ALA A 169 -8.19 -3.48 26.83
N SER A 170 -9.51 -3.46 26.59
CA SER A 170 -10.55 -2.88 27.47
C SER A 170 -11.93 -2.80 26.79
N PHE A 171 -12.43 -3.92 26.28
CA PHE A 171 -13.88 -4.16 26.33
C PHE A 171 -14.09 -5.23 27.40
N HIS A 172 -13.99 -4.82 28.66
CA HIS A 172 -14.46 -5.63 29.76
C HIS A 172 -15.93 -5.96 29.47
N LYS A 173 -16.21 -7.25 29.23
CA LYS A 173 -17.56 -7.81 29.28
C LYS A 173 -18.21 -7.29 30.56
N LYS A 174 -19.09 -6.29 30.45
CA LYS A 174 -20.09 -6.03 31.47
C LYS A 174 -21.03 -7.23 31.40
N LYS A 175 -20.74 -8.26 32.20
CA LYS A 175 -21.67 -9.35 32.47
C LYS A 175 -22.98 -8.70 32.91
N ARG A 176 -24.06 -8.98 32.17
CA ARG A 176 -25.40 -8.90 32.71
C ARG A 176 -25.58 -10.03 33.73
#